data_AF-A0A6N7M8D3-F1
#
_entry.id   AF-A0A6N7M8D3-F1
#
_cell.length_a   1.000
_cell.length_b   1.000
_cell.length_c   1.000
_cell.angle_alpha   90.00
_cell.angle_beta   90.00
_cell.angle_gamma   90.00
#
_symmetry.space_group_name_H-M   'P 1'
#
loop_
_entity.id
_entity.type
_entity.pdbx_description
1 polymer ?
#
loop_
_entity_poly.entity_id
_entity_poly.type
_entity_poly.pdbx_seq_one_letter_code
_entity_poly.pdbx_strand_id
1 'polypeptide(L)'
;NEKIIETQKDLIHLFLNRFLDEDGHLNLFFDENWELKSHTISFGHDIEASWLLAEAAEVVGDNKLISACEQAAIKTADGLLNEGMDSDGSIFNERKSKNGRFDYDKHWWQQAEGMVGFMNVYQIKGDEKYITAIFNLWNFISEKIIDHVNGEWHWRVSKDGKRFPEDEKVGFWKCPYHNARACIEMINRIDSLLS
;
A
#
# COMPACT_ATOMS: atom_id res chain seq x y z
N ASN A 1 26.30 -0.25 -8.44
CA ASN A 1 26.44 -1.45 -9.29
C ASN A 1 25.54 -1.24 -10.51
N GLU A 2 26.12 -0.95 -11.68
CA GLU A 2 25.37 -0.52 -12.88
C GLU A 2 24.32 -1.54 -13.33
N LYS A 3 24.63 -2.84 -13.24
CA LYS A 3 23.67 -3.90 -13.60
C LYS A 3 22.41 -3.86 -12.74
N ILE A 4 22.55 -3.58 -11.44
CA ILE A 4 21.40 -3.47 -10.52
C ILE A 4 20.53 -2.28 -10.90
N ILE A 5 21.13 -1.13 -11.21
CA ILE A 5 20.39 0.07 -11.62
C ILE A 5 19.62 -0.17 -12.91
N GLU A 6 20.24 -0.80 -13.91
CA GLU A 6 19.56 -1.08 -15.17
C GLU A 6 18.40 -2.07 -14.98
N THR A 7 18.61 -3.13 -14.18
CA THR A 7 17.52 -4.06 -13.85
C THR A 7 16.39 -3.36 -13.08
N GLN A 8 16.71 -2.41 -12.20
CA GLN A 8 15.70 -1.63 -11.48
C GLN A 8 14.87 -0.77 -12.44
N LYS A 9 15.51 -0.14 -13.44
CA LYS A 9 14.82 0.61 -14.50
C LYS A 9 13.87 -0.27 -15.30
N ASP A 10 14.34 -1.45 -15.71
CA ASP A 10 13.53 -2.40 -16.46
C ASP A 10 12.28 -2.83 -15.66
N LEU A 11 12.44 -3.08 -14.36
CA LEU A 11 11.32 -3.40 -13.47
C LEU A 11 10.36 -2.23 -13.31
N ILE A 12 10.84 -1.00 -13.09
CA ILE A 12 9.98 0.19 -13.01
C ILE A 12 9.16 0.33 -14.30
N HIS A 13 9.80 0.19 -15.46
CA HIS A 13 9.12 0.25 -16.75
C HIS A 13 8.08 -0.87 -16.91
N LEU A 14 8.37 -2.08 -16.43
CA LEU A 14 7.41 -3.18 -16.47
C LEU A 14 6.17 -2.87 -15.62
N PHE A 15 6.35 -2.36 -14.40
CA PHE A 15 5.23 -1.97 -13.54
C PHE A 15 4.38 -0.87 -14.18
N LEU A 16 5.01 0.22 -14.64
CA LEU A 16 4.31 1.37 -15.20
C LEU A 16 3.57 1.05 -16.51
N ASN A 17 4.11 0.14 -17.33
CA ASN A 17 3.58 -0.11 -18.67
C ASN A 17 2.72 -1.38 -18.78
N ARG A 18 2.86 -2.33 -17.86
CA ARG A 18 2.16 -3.63 -17.93
C ARG A 18 1.24 -3.91 -16.76
N PHE A 19 1.67 -3.56 -15.54
CA PHE A 19 0.94 -3.95 -14.33
C PHE A 19 -0.05 -2.88 -13.91
N LEU A 20 0.38 -1.62 -13.90
CA LEU A 20 -0.49 -0.50 -13.54
C LEU A 20 -1.48 -0.20 -14.67
N ASP A 21 -2.76 -0.10 -14.32
CA ASP A 21 -3.82 0.23 -15.27
C ASP A 21 -4.16 1.73 -15.31
N GLU A 22 -5.16 2.06 -16.13
CA GLU A 22 -5.62 3.43 -16.32
C GLU A 22 -6.41 4.01 -15.13
N ASP A 23 -6.78 3.21 -14.14
CA ASP A 23 -7.44 3.64 -12.90
C ASP A 23 -6.45 3.72 -11.72
N GLY A 24 -5.24 3.17 -11.87
CA GLY A 24 -4.21 3.17 -10.83
C GLY A 24 -4.18 1.88 -10.00
N HIS A 25 -4.81 0.81 -10.48
CA HIS A 25 -4.77 -0.51 -9.88
C HIS A 25 -3.70 -1.39 -10.56
N LEU A 26 -3.17 -2.34 -9.80
CA LEU A 26 -2.28 -3.36 -10.32
C LEU A 26 -3.08 -4.55 -10.87
N ASN A 27 -2.73 -4.93 -12.09
CA ASN A 27 -3.00 -6.25 -12.63
C ASN A 27 -2.02 -7.25 -12.00
N LEU A 28 -2.52 -8.17 -11.16
CA LEU A 28 -1.66 -9.00 -10.30
C LEU A 28 -1.32 -10.38 -10.86
N PHE A 29 -2.19 -10.95 -11.69
CA PHE A 29 -2.09 -12.37 -12.07
C PHE A 29 -2.04 -12.54 -13.58
N PHE A 30 -0.89 -12.97 -14.09
CA PHE A 30 -0.66 -13.24 -15.50
C PHE A 30 -0.20 -14.69 -15.71
N ASP A 31 -0.44 -15.24 -16.90
CA ASP A 31 0.21 -16.49 -17.34
C ASP A 31 1.59 -16.24 -17.97
N GLU A 32 2.23 -17.30 -18.45
CA GLU A 32 3.54 -17.25 -19.10
C GLU A 32 3.57 -16.45 -20.42
N ASN A 33 2.40 -16.17 -21.02
CA ASN A 33 2.24 -15.37 -22.22
C ASN A 33 1.85 -13.91 -21.89
N TRP A 34 1.92 -13.54 -20.60
CA TRP A 34 1.47 -12.26 -20.06
C TRP A 34 -0.03 -11.99 -20.24
N GLU A 35 -0.87 -13.01 -20.41
CA GLU A 35 -2.30 -12.80 -20.44
C GLU A 35 -2.85 -12.63 -19.03
N LEU A 36 -3.62 -11.57 -18.80
CA LEU A 36 -4.25 -11.31 -17.51
C LEU A 36 -5.27 -12.40 -17.18
N LYS A 37 -5.14 -13.03 -16.02
CA LYS A 37 -6.01 -14.13 -15.56
C LYS A 37 -6.98 -13.73 -14.46
N SER A 38 -6.80 -12.55 -13.86
CA SER A 38 -7.68 -12.04 -12.80
C SER A 38 -7.75 -10.53 -12.86
N HIS A 39 -8.95 -10.00 -12.65
CA HIS A 39 -9.20 -8.57 -12.47
C HIS A 39 -9.35 -8.20 -10.99
N THR A 40 -8.86 -9.05 -10.09
CA THR A 40 -8.92 -8.75 -8.65
C THR A 40 -8.01 -7.56 -8.34
N ILE A 41 -8.61 -6.56 -7.72
CA ILE A 41 -7.94 -5.37 -7.20
C ILE A 41 -7.54 -5.67 -5.75
N SER A 42 -6.27 -5.45 -5.42
CA SER A 42 -5.77 -5.55 -4.04
C SER A 42 -5.28 -4.18 -3.60
N PHE A 43 -6.10 -3.49 -2.82
CA PHE A 43 -5.85 -2.11 -2.41
C PHE A 43 -4.52 -1.93 -1.67
N GLY A 44 -4.11 -2.95 -0.91
CA GLY A 44 -2.81 -2.97 -0.26
C GLY A 44 -1.63 -3.05 -1.22
N HIS A 45 -1.69 -3.96 -2.21
CA HIS A 45 -0.62 -4.09 -3.18
C HIS A 45 -0.53 -2.85 -4.07
N ASP A 46 -1.68 -2.27 -4.43
CA ASP A 46 -1.73 -1.02 -5.19
C ASP A 46 -0.93 0.06 -4.46
N ILE A 47 -1.29 0.38 -3.21
CA ILE A 47 -0.64 1.46 -2.47
C ILE A 47 0.82 1.13 -2.11
N GLU A 48 1.13 -0.13 -1.78
CA GLU A 48 2.50 -0.58 -1.50
C GLU A 48 3.42 -0.40 -2.70
N ALA A 49 3.04 -0.92 -3.87
CA ALA A 49 3.85 -0.78 -5.07
C ALA A 49 4.04 0.68 -5.45
N SER A 50 3.02 1.52 -5.20
CA SER A 50 3.05 2.93 -5.55
C SER A 50 4.22 3.68 -4.89
N TRP A 51 4.46 3.47 -3.59
CA TRP A 51 5.54 4.14 -2.88
C TRP A 51 6.90 3.46 -3.08
N LEU A 52 6.93 2.13 -3.25
CA LEU A 52 8.14 1.39 -3.59
C LEU A 52 8.69 1.77 -4.98
N LEU A 53 7.81 2.03 -5.95
CA LEU A 53 8.21 2.50 -7.28
C LEU A 53 8.77 3.92 -7.23
N ALA A 54 8.19 4.80 -6.41
CA ALA A 54 8.72 6.14 -6.19
C ALA A 54 10.14 6.09 -5.58
N GLU A 55 10.32 5.33 -4.50
CA GLU A 55 11.64 5.13 -3.87
C GLU A 55 12.65 4.52 -4.86
N ALA A 56 12.24 3.49 -5.61
CA ALA A 56 13.08 2.86 -6.62
C ALA A 56 13.56 3.85 -7.68
N ALA A 57 12.67 4.74 -8.15
CA ALA A 57 13.01 5.74 -9.15
C ALA A 57 13.99 6.80 -8.60
N GLU A 58 13.82 7.20 -7.34
CA GLU A 58 14.77 8.10 -6.65
C GLU A 58 16.16 7.49 -6.54
N VAL A 59 16.26 6.21 -6.17
CA VAL A 59 17.55 5.47 -6.10
C VAL A 59 18.21 5.37 -7.47
N VAL A 60 17.42 5.21 -8.53
CA VAL A 60 17.92 5.21 -9.92
C VAL A 60 18.42 6.59 -10.35
N GLY A 61 17.81 7.67 -9.84
CA GLY A 61 18.20 9.05 -10.13
C GLY A 61 17.82 9.56 -11.52
N ASP A 62 16.85 8.92 -12.18
CA ASP A 62 16.33 9.37 -13.47
C ASP A 62 15.08 10.24 -13.26
N ASN A 63 15.21 11.55 -13.47
CA ASN A 63 14.14 12.52 -13.25
C ASN A 63 12.84 12.22 -14.03
N LYS A 64 12.92 11.57 -15.20
CA LYS A 64 11.72 11.20 -15.96
C LYS A 64 11.00 10.03 -15.29
N LEU A 65 11.75 9.04 -14.81
CA LEU A 65 11.19 7.92 -14.07
C LEU A 65 10.62 8.37 -12.73
N ILE A 66 11.33 9.23 -12.00
CA ILE A 66 10.85 9.81 -10.73
C ILE A 66 9.49 10.46 -10.96
N SER A 67 9.40 11.38 -11.93
CA SER A 67 8.13 12.05 -12.23
C SER A 67 7.02 11.08 -12.63
N ALA A 68 7.32 10.04 -13.43
CA ALA A 68 6.33 9.04 -13.82
C ALA A 68 5.83 8.21 -12.62
N CYS A 69 6.73 7.78 -11.73
CA CYS A 69 6.39 7.05 -10.52
C CYS A 69 5.62 7.91 -9.51
N GLU A 70 5.96 9.20 -9.37
CA GLU A 70 5.20 10.15 -8.55
C GLU A 70 3.77 10.30 -9.05
N GLN A 71 3.57 10.45 -10.37
CA GLN A 71 2.22 10.54 -10.95
C GLN A 71 1.42 9.25 -10.73
N ALA A 72 2.07 8.09 -10.89
CA ALA A 72 1.46 6.79 -10.57
C ALA A 72 1.06 6.72 -9.09
N ALA A 73 1.95 7.12 -8.18
CA ALA A 73 1.68 7.12 -6.74
C ALA A 73 0.50 8.01 -6.36
N ILE A 74 0.46 9.23 -6.90
CA ILE A 74 -0.67 10.16 -6.70
C ILE A 74 -1.98 9.52 -7.13
N LYS A 75 -2.00 8.96 -8.34
CA LYS A 75 -3.20 8.35 -8.93
C LYS A 75 -3.69 7.17 -8.10
N THR A 76 -2.79 6.29 -7.67
CA THR A 76 -3.13 5.14 -6.84
C THR A 76 -3.63 5.57 -5.45
N ALA A 77 -3.00 6.55 -4.81
CA ALA A 77 -3.47 7.08 -3.53
C ALA A 77 -4.84 7.77 -3.64
N ASP A 78 -5.07 8.54 -4.70
CA ASP A 78 -6.37 9.14 -4.98
C ASP A 78 -7.45 8.05 -5.22
N GLY A 79 -7.12 7.00 -5.97
CA GLY A 79 -8.01 5.84 -6.17
C GLY A 79 -8.35 5.13 -4.87
N LEU A 80 -7.34 4.89 -4.03
CA LEU A 80 -7.52 4.28 -2.70
C LEU A 80 -8.49 5.10 -1.83
N LEU A 81 -8.32 6.42 -1.76
CA LEU A 81 -9.23 7.31 -1.02
C LEU A 81 -10.67 7.26 -1.55
N ASN A 82 -10.83 7.12 -2.86
CA ASN A 82 -12.14 7.19 -3.50
C ASN A 82 -12.95 5.89 -3.39
N GLU A 83 -12.29 4.72 -3.42
CA GLU A 83 -13.00 3.44 -3.49
C GLU A 83 -12.48 2.31 -2.59
N GLY A 84 -11.27 2.41 -2.05
CA GLY A 84 -10.65 1.34 -1.25
C GLY A 84 -10.68 1.57 0.26
N MET A 85 -11.20 2.72 0.72
CA MET A 85 -11.31 3.11 2.12
C MET A 85 -12.75 2.96 2.64
N ASP A 86 -12.88 2.61 3.91
CA ASP A 86 -14.15 2.56 4.63
C ASP A 86 -14.38 3.81 5.49
N SER A 87 -15.60 3.96 5.96
CA SER A 87 -16.06 5.07 6.81
C SER A 87 -15.33 5.19 8.15
N ASP A 88 -14.72 4.11 8.63
CA ASP A 88 -13.89 4.11 9.85
C ASP A 88 -12.41 4.43 9.60
N GLY A 89 -12.04 4.71 8.34
CA GLY A 89 -10.67 5.02 7.95
C GLY A 89 -9.82 3.81 7.56
N SER A 90 -10.34 2.59 7.63
CA SER A 90 -9.60 1.38 7.25
C SER A 90 -9.64 1.09 5.75
N ILE A 91 -8.62 0.39 5.26
CA ILE A 91 -8.52 -0.10 3.88
C ILE A 91 -9.18 -1.48 3.77
N PHE A 92 -10.03 -1.65 2.75
CA PHE A 92 -10.60 -2.96 2.38
C PHE A 92 -9.50 -3.91 1.87
N ASN A 93 -9.70 -5.22 2.02
CA ASN A 93 -8.71 -6.20 1.55
C ASN A 93 -8.58 -6.20 0.02
N GLU A 94 -9.67 -6.53 -0.67
CA GLU A 94 -9.69 -6.72 -2.11
C GLU A 94 -11.07 -6.42 -2.71
N ARG A 95 -11.11 -6.29 -4.04
CA ARG A 95 -12.33 -6.30 -4.83
C ARG A 95 -12.17 -7.21 -6.05
N LYS A 96 -13.12 -8.10 -6.31
CA LYS A 96 -12.96 -9.12 -7.38
C LYS A 96 -12.86 -8.57 -8.81
N SER A 97 -13.37 -7.37 -9.05
CA SER A 97 -13.23 -6.59 -10.29
C SER A 97 -13.74 -5.16 -10.08
N LYS A 98 -13.57 -4.27 -11.06
CA LYS A 98 -14.09 -2.88 -11.03
C LYS A 98 -15.60 -2.76 -10.75
N ASN A 99 -16.38 -3.81 -10.95
CA ASN A 99 -17.81 -3.87 -10.57
C ASN A 99 -18.12 -5.07 -9.66
N GLY A 100 -17.08 -5.70 -9.13
CA GLY A 100 -17.15 -6.94 -8.36
C GLY A 100 -17.41 -6.70 -6.88
N ARG A 101 -17.62 -7.82 -6.18
CA ARG A 101 -17.81 -7.87 -4.73
C ARG A 101 -16.50 -7.52 -4.01
N PHE A 102 -16.63 -6.74 -2.94
CA PHE A 102 -15.55 -6.44 -2.01
C PHE A 102 -15.35 -7.58 -1.00
N ASP A 103 -14.10 -7.79 -0.64
CA ASP A 103 -13.71 -8.39 0.63
C ASP A 103 -13.53 -7.26 1.65
N TYR A 104 -14.44 -7.22 2.61
CA TYR A 104 -14.51 -6.17 3.62
C TYR A 104 -13.68 -6.47 4.87
N ASP A 105 -12.98 -7.61 4.93
CA ASP A 105 -12.07 -7.87 6.03
C ASP A 105 -10.90 -6.88 5.98
N LYS A 106 -10.41 -6.49 7.16
CA LYS A 106 -9.41 -5.44 7.35
C LYS A 106 -8.13 -6.09 7.82
N HIS A 107 -7.26 -6.38 6.87
CA HIS A 107 -6.00 -7.07 7.12
C HIS A 107 -4.92 -6.08 7.55
N TRP A 108 -4.04 -6.53 8.45
CA TRP A 108 -3.06 -5.70 9.15
C TRP A 108 -2.10 -4.95 8.22
N TRP A 109 -1.61 -5.61 7.18
CA TRP A 109 -0.52 -5.10 6.34
C TRP A 109 -0.98 -3.98 5.41
N GLN A 110 -2.18 -4.07 4.83
CA GLN A 110 -2.71 -3.00 3.97
C GLN A 110 -2.84 -1.69 4.73
N GLN A 111 -3.18 -1.74 6.02
CA GLN A 111 -3.28 -0.55 6.85
C GLN A 111 -1.89 0.07 7.06
N ALA A 112 -0.88 -0.78 7.29
CA ALA A 112 0.51 -0.36 7.45
C ALA A 112 1.05 0.30 6.16
N GLU A 113 0.85 -0.35 5.01
CA GLU A 113 1.26 0.17 3.70
C GLU A 113 0.51 1.43 3.31
N GLY A 114 -0.77 1.54 3.68
CA GLY A 114 -1.57 2.74 3.50
C GLY A 114 -0.96 3.97 4.17
N MET A 115 -0.45 3.83 5.41
CA MET A 115 0.19 4.95 6.10
C MET A 115 1.43 5.45 5.34
N VAL A 116 2.30 4.52 4.91
CA VAL A 116 3.54 4.87 4.19
C VAL A 116 3.21 5.45 2.82
N GLY A 117 2.28 4.85 2.08
CA GLY A 117 1.90 5.33 0.76
C GLY A 117 1.26 6.71 0.78
N PHE A 118 0.35 6.97 1.72
CA PHE A 118 -0.21 8.32 1.88
C PHE A 118 0.83 9.34 2.33
N MET A 119 1.79 8.95 3.18
CA MET A 119 2.89 9.84 3.56
C MET A 119 3.77 10.17 2.35
N ASN A 120 4.08 9.16 1.52
CA ASN A 120 4.82 9.34 0.28
C ASN A 120 4.13 10.35 -0.65
N VAL A 121 2.81 10.20 -0.87
CA VAL A 121 2.06 11.15 -1.72
C VAL A 121 1.92 12.54 -1.07
N TYR A 122 1.83 12.62 0.25
CA TYR A 122 1.89 13.91 0.96
C TYR A 122 3.21 14.62 0.71
N GLN A 123 4.35 13.93 0.78
CA GLN A 123 5.66 14.54 0.52
C GLN A 123 5.78 15.03 -0.94
N ILE A 124 5.10 14.38 -1.88
CA ILE A 124 5.06 14.79 -3.29
C ILE A 124 4.15 16.01 -3.52
N LYS A 125 2.94 16.04 -2.94
CA LYS A 125 1.90 17.03 -3.27
C LYS A 125 1.61 18.09 -2.20
N GLY A 126 1.91 17.83 -0.94
CA GLY A 126 1.55 18.68 0.20
C GLY A 126 0.04 18.80 0.45
N ASP A 127 -0.77 17.82 0.04
CA ASP A 127 -2.23 17.86 0.22
C ASP A 127 -2.65 17.21 1.56
N GLU A 128 -3.23 18.01 2.44
CA GLU A 128 -3.62 17.64 3.82
C GLU A 128 -4.65 16.50 3.91
N LYS A 129 -5.35 16.17 2.82
CA LYS A 129 -6.25 15.01 2.80
C LYS A 129 -5.51 13.69 3.08
N TYR A 130 -4.24 13.59 2.66
CA TYR A 130 -3.44 12.40 2.90
C TYR A 130 -3.01 12.29 4.36
N ILE A 131 -2.69 13.41 5.01
CA ILE A 131 -2.41 13.46 6.45
C ILE A 131 -3.64 13.04 7.24
N THR A 132 -4.82 13.53 6.85
CA THR A 132 -6.09 13.11 7.45
C THR A 132 -6.30 11.60 7.33
N ALA A 133 -6.02 11.02 6.14
CA ALA A 133 -6.12 9.58 5.92
C ALA A 133 -5.13 8.78 6.80
N ILE A 134 -3.89 9.24 6.96
CA ILE A 134 -2.88 8.61 7.82
C ILE A 134 -3.35 8.59 9.28
N PHE A 135 -3.88 9.70 9.80
CA PHE A 135 -4.42 9.73 11.17
C PHE A 135 -5.59 8.78 11.35
N ASN A 136 -6.50 8.71 10.38
CA ASN A 136 -7.62 7.78 10.43
C ASN A 136 -7.14 6.31 10.43
N LEU A 137 -6.18 5.97 9.56
CA LEU A 137 -5.55 4.65 9.53
C LEU A 137 -4.87 4.31 10.86
N TRP A 138 -4.08 5.23 11.41
CA TRP A 138 -3.39 5.01 12.68
C TRP A 138 -4.38 4.79 13.84
N ASN A 139 -5.45 5.58 13.89
CA ASN A 139 -6.51 5.41 14.89
C ASN A 139 -7.15 4.02 14.75
N PHE A 140 -7.51 3.61 13.53
CA PHE A 140 -8.06 2.28 13.26
C PHE A 140 -7.09 1.16 13.68
N ILE A 141 -5.83 1.26 13.27
CA ILE A 141 -4.79 0.28 13.60
C ILE A 141 -4.65 0.17 15.12
N SER A 142 -4.48 1.29 15.80
CA SER A 142 -4.28 1.36 17.24
C SER A 142 -5.45 0.75 18.02
N GLU A 143 -6.68 1.02 17.59
CA GLU A 143 -7.88 0.54 18.28
C GLU A 143 -8.25 -0.92 17.95
N LYS A 144 -8.11 -1.33 16.67
CA LYS A 144 -8.70 -2.58 16.17
C LYS A 144 -7.66 -3.65 15.88
N ILE A 145 -6.49 -3.26 15.37
CA ILE A 145 -5.46 -4.19 14.88
C ILE A 145 -4.42 -4.51 15.95
N ILE A 146 -3.95 -3.53 16.73
CA ILE A 146 -2.93 -3.79 17.77
C ILE A 146 -3.51 -4.64 18.89
N ASP A 147 -2.82 -5.74 19.24
CA ASP A 147 -3.12 -6.49 20.45
C ASP A 147 -2.37 -5.92 21.66
N HIS A 148 -3.01 -5.01 22.37
CA HIS A 148 -2.49 -4.42 23.60
C HIS A 148 -2.39 -5.40 24.78
N VAL A 149 -2.96 -6.62 24.68
CA VAL A 149 -2.92 -7.63 25.74
C VAL A 149 -1.72 -8.55 25.56
N ASN A 150 -1.53 -9.09 24.35
CA ASN A 150 -0.49 -10.10 24.09
C ASN A 150 0.66 -9.60 23.18
N GLY A 151 0.64 -8.32 22.80
CA GLY A 151 1.59 -7.72 21.87
C GLY A 151 1.32 -8.09 20.40
N GLU A 152 1.99 -7.37 19.50
CA GLU A 152 1.89 -7.55 18.04
C GLU A 152 0.49 -7.11 17.49
N TRP A 153 0.20 -7.36 16.21
CA TRP A 153 -0.98 -6.94 15.47
C TRP A 153 -1.80 -8.17 15.07
N HIS A 154 -3.11 -8.17 15.32
CA HIS A 154 -4.00 -9.21 14.80
C HIS A 154 -3.91 -9.27 13.28
N TRP A 155 -3.97 -10.47 12.69
CA TRP A 155 -3.87 -10.66 11.24
C TRP A 155 -4.90 -9.83 10.48
N ARG A 156 -6.15 -9.87 10.94
CA ARG A 156 -7.24 -9.08 10.40
C ARG A 156 -8.35 -8.91 11.43
N VAL A 157 -9.25 -7.99 11.14
CA VAL A 157 -10.57 -7.91 11.76
C VAL A 157 -11.64 -7.95 10.68
N SER A 158 -12.85 -8.37 11.04
CA SER A 158 -13.98 -8.34 10.12
C SER A 158 -14.35 -6.90 9.78
N LYS A 159 -15.28 -6.74 8.82
CA LYS A 159 -15.90 -5.43 8.51
C LYS A 159 -16.36 -4.65 9.74
N ASP A 160 -16.88 -5.33 10.75
CA ASP A 160 -17.40 -4.70 11.98
C ASP A 160 -16.33 -4.57 13.09
N GLY A 161 -15.06 -4.81 12.77
CA GLY A 161 -13.95 -4.76 13.71
C GLY A 161 -13.85 -5.96 14.67
N LYS A 162 -14.50 -7.08 14.35
CA LYS A 162 -14.39 -8.31 15.18
C LYS A 162 -13.12 -9.06 14.84
N ARG A 163 -12.38 -9.47 15.87
CA ARG A 163 -11.15 -10.28 15.72
C ARG A 163 -11.49 -11.72 15.34
N PHE A 164 -10.56 -12.38 14.66
CA PHE A 164 -10.58 -13.82 14.37
C PHE A 164 -9.56 -14.53 15.26
N PRO A 165 -9.98 -15.16 16.38
CA PRO A 165 -9.06 -15.79 17.34
C PRO A 165 -8.24 -16.95 16.76
N GLU A 166 -8.71 -17.53 15.65
CA GLU A 166 -8.05 -18.60 14.92
C GLU A 166 -6.86 -18.14 14.06
N ASP A 167 -6.79 -16.85 13.74
CA ASP A 167 -5.72 -16.31 12.91
C ASP A 167 -4.40 -16.27 13.69
N GLU A 168 -3.33 -16.78 13.08
CA GLU A 168 -1.99 -16.73 13.66
C GLU A 168 -1.44 -15.30 13.69
N LYS A 169 -0.64 -14.96 14.70
CA LYS A 169 0.09 -13.67 14.73
C LYS A 169 1.44 -13.71 14.03
N VAL A 170 2.01 -14.89 13.94
CA VAL A 170 3.30 -15.16 13.32
C VAL A 170 3.19 -16.50 12.59
N GLY A 171 3.57 -16.50 11.32
CA GLY A 171 3.58 -17.71 10.50
C GLY A 171 4.11 -17.42 9.11
N PHE A 172 3.75 -18.27 8.14
CA PHE A 172 4.36 -18.24 6.81
C PHE A 172 4.09 -16.92 6.06
N TRP A 173 2.90 -16.33 6.26
CA TRP A 173 2.50 -15.09 5.59
C TRP A 173 2.44 -13.88 6.52
N LYS A 174 2.80 -14.05 7.79
CA LYS A 174 2.80 -12.96 8.77
C LYS A 174 4.06 -12.96 9.60
N CYS A 175 4.85 -11.92 9.42
CA CYS A 175 6.08 -11.66 10.13
C CYS A 175 6.11 -10.17 10.51
N PRO A 176 7.04 -9.69 11.37
CA PRO A 176 7.04 -8.29 11.80
C PRO A 176 7.53 -7.31 10.72
N TYR A 177 7.53 -7.70 9.45
CA TYR A 177 8.07 -6.89 8.35
C TYR A 177 7.22 -5.65 8.08
N HIS A 178 5.95 -5.80 7.70
CA HIS A 178 5.12 -4.67 7.24
C HIS A 178 4.89 -3.62 8.34
N ASN A 179 4.51 -4.04 9.56
CA ASN A 179 4.26 -3.11 10.66
C ASN A 179 5.54 -2.43 11.16
N ALA A 180 6.65 -3.17 11.34
CA ALA A 180 7.90 -2.55 11.76
C ALA A 180 8.46 -1.62 10.69
N ARG A 181 8.43 -2.03 9.40
CA ARG A 181 8.84 -1.18 8.28
C ARG A 181 8.00 0.09 8.23
N ALA A 182 6.68 -0.03 8.33
CA ALA A 182 5.81 1.15 8.34
C ALA A 182 6.15 2.11 9.48
N CYS A 183 6.39 1.62 10.70
CA CYS A 183 6.82 2.49 11.80
C CYS A 183 8.15 3.20 11.52
N ILE A 184 9.15 2.47 11.00
CA ILE A 184 10.48 3.03 10.68
C ILE A 184 10.36 4.08 9.55
N GLU A 185 9.65 3.76 8.48
CA GLU A 185 9.38 4.67 7.36
C GLU A 185 8.69 5.95 7.83
N MET A 186 7.65 5.82 8.65
CA MET A 186 6.92 6.97 9.16
C MET A 186 7.79 7.84 10.06
N ILE A 187 8.61 7.26 10.95
CA ILE A 187 9.57 8.02 11.78
C ILE A 187 10.52 8.83 10.89
N ASN A 188 11.18 8.17 9.93
CA ASN A 188 12.14 8.83 9.05
C ASN A 188 11.50 9.96 8.22
N ARG A 189 10.30 9.71 7.66
CA ARG A 189 9.59 10.68 6.81
C ARG A 189 9.05 11.86 7.62
N ILE A 190 8.54 11.63 8.83
CA ILE A 190 8.10 12.69 9.74
C ILE A 190 9.29 13.54 10.18
N ASP A 191 10.40 12.91 10.59
CA ASP A 191 11.61 13.64 11.01
C ASP A 191 12.13 14.55 9.89
N SER A 192 12.13 14.06 8.64
CA SER A 192 12.52 14.85 7.47
C SER A 192 11.59 16.04 7.17
N LEU A 193 10.33 16.00 7.60
CA LEU A 193 9.39 17.11 7.44
C LEU A 193 9.51 18.16 8.55
N LEU A 194 10.03 17.77 9.71
CA LEU A 194 10.20 18.63 10.88
C LEU A 194 11.58 19.28 10.96
N SER A 195 12.56 18.77 10.21
CA SER A 195 13.93 19.29 10.12
C SER A 195 14.04 20.51 9.19
#